data_AF-A0A8J9UV76-F1
#
_entry.id   AF-A0A8J9UV76-F1
#
_cell.length_a   1.000
_cell.length_b   1.000
_cell.length_c   1.000
_cell.angle_alpha   90.00
_cell.angle_beta   90.00
_cell.angle_gamma   90.00
#
_symmetry.space_group_name_H-M   'P 1'
#
loop_
_entity.id
_entity.type
_entity.pdbx_description
1 polymer ?
#
loop_
_entity_poly.entity_id
_entity_poly.type
_entity_poly.pdbx_seq_one_letter_code
_entity_poly.pdbx_strand_id
1 'polypeptide(L)'
;MLEVYYEKLAVFKEMKHEDNVKNLYPGILSKLDEVIEANNGYIALGKLTWADFFFAGIFDYLKVMLRMPDLEKKYPSYRLVIDHLYSIPDVQKYSKNIQLEFNY
;
A
#
# COMPACT_ATOMS: atom_id res chain seq x y z
N MET A 1 -9.21 8.37 3.86
CA MET A 1 -9.06 6.96 3.39
C MET A 1 -9.23 5.99 4.55
N LEU A 2 -8.35 5.99 5.56
CA LEU A 2 -8.41 5.05 6.69
C LEU A 2 -9.73 5.11 7.48
N GLU A 3 -10.26 6.32 7.67
CA GLU A 3 -11.48 6.55 8.45
C GLU A 3 -12.71 5.80 7.91
N VAL A 4 -12.78 5.56 6.60
CA VAL A 4 -13.89 4.80 5.99
C VAL A 4 -13.89 3.37 6.51
N TYR A 5 -12.73 2.73 6.62
CA TYR A 5 -12.62 1.35 7.10
C TYR A 5 -13.11 1.20 8.54
N TYR A 6 -12.89 2.23 9.36
CA TYR A 6 -13.26 2.26 10.78
C TYR A 6 -14.65 2.84 11.08
N GLU A 7 -15.40 3.26 10.06
CA GLU A 7 -16.77 3.75 10.24
C GLU A 7 -17.66 2.67 10.91
N LYS A 8 -18.45 3.06 11.91
CA LYS A 8 -19.25 2.11 12.70
C LYS A 8 -20.55 1.75 12.01
N LEU A 9 -21.17 2.73 11.35
CA LEU A 9 -22.45 2.55 10.67
C LEU A 9 -22.21 2.07 9.24
N ALA A 10 -22.70 0.87 8.90
CA ALA A 10 -22.48 0.24 7.60
C ALA A 10 -22.92 1.14 6.43
N VAL A 11 -24.04 1.86 6.57
CA VAL A 11 -24.55 2.76 5.54
C VAL A 11 -23.56 3.90 5.25
N PHE A 12 -23.04 4.55 6.30
CA PHE A 12 -22.06 5.63 6.11
C PHE A 12 -20.70 5.10 5.64
N LYS A 13 -20.32 3.89 6.04
CA LYS A 13 -19.12 3.22 5.54
C LYS A 13 -19.20 3.06 4.03
N GLU A 14 -20.32 2.53 3.54
CA GLU A 14 -20.50 2.29 2.11
C GLU A 14 -20.59 3.60 1.33
N MET A 15 -21.41 4.55 1.78
CA MET A 15 -21.54 5.86 1.14
C MET A 15 -20.19 6.58 1.02
N LYS A 16 -19.40 6.64 2.10
CA LYS A 16 -18.07 7.26 2.07
C LYS A 16 -17.08 6.49 1.20
N HIS A 17 -17.19 5.16 1.15
CA HIS A 17 -16.34 4.34 0.30
C HIS A 17 -16.62 4.61 -1.18
N GLU A 18 -17.89 4.59 -1.59
CA GLU A 18 -18.31 4.87 -2.96
C GLU A 18 -17.89 6.27 -3.43
N ASP A 19 -18.06 7.27 -2.57
CA ASP A 19 -17.61 8.65 -2.84
C ASP A 19 -16.09 8.70 -3.05
N ASN A 20 -15.32 8.10 -2.14
CA ASN A 20 -13.86 8.07 -2.26
C ASN A 20 -13.37 7.31 -3.49
N VAL A 21 -14.00 6.18 -3.87
CA VAL A 21 -13.64 5.41 -5.07
C VAL A 21 -13.76 6.28 -6.33
N LYS A 22 -14.73 7.18 -6.37
CA LYS A 22 -14.95 8.08 -7.52
C LYS A 22 -14.07 9.31 -7.46
N ASN A 23 -13.97 9.93 -6.28
CA ASN A 23 -13.52 11.32 -6.15
C ASN A 23 -12.14 11.48 -5.52
N LEU A 24 -11.64 10.49 -4.77
CA LEU A 24 -10.41 10.63 -3.98
C LEU A 24 -9.33 9.60 -4.34
N TYR A 25 -9.66 8.31 -4.27
CA TYR A 25 -8.69 7.22 -4.40
C TYR A 25 -7.91 7.24 -5.72
N PRO A 26 -8.54 7.43 -6.90
CA PRO A 26 -7.79 7.44 -8.16
C PRO A 26 -6.69 8.51 -8.17
N GLY A 27 -7.00 9.73 -7.70
CA GLY A 27 -6.07 10.85 -7.71
C GLY A 27 -4.87 10.63 -6.78
N ILE A 28 -5.12 10.25 -5.52
CA ILE A 28 -4.03 10.05 -4.55
C ILE A 28 -3.18 8.82 -4.86
N LEU A 29 -3.79 7.73 -5.35
CA LEU A 29 -3.06 6.52 -5.67
C LEU A 29 -2.20 6.71 -6.93
N SER A 30 -2.77 7.32 -7.98
CA SER A 30 -2.00 7.70 -9.18
C SER A 30 -0.87 8.66 -8.82
N LYS A 31 -1.11 9.62 -7.92
CA LYS A 31 -0.07 10.57 -7.54
C LYS A 31 1.09 9.90 -6.80
N LEU A 32 0.78 8.96 -5.90
CA LEU A 32 1.82 8.19 -5.21
C LEU A 32 2.61 7.32 -6.20
N ASP A 33 1.94 6.74 -7.21
CA ASP A 33 2.59 5.94 -8.26
C ASP A 33 3.62 6.77 -9.03
N GLU A 34 3.23 7.97 -9.50
CA GLU A 34 4.15 8.93 -10.13
C GLU A 34 5.34 9.30 -9.23
N VAL A 35 5.10 9.50 -7.93
CA VAL A 35 6.14 9.86 -6.96
C VAL A 35 7.15 8.72 -6.80
N ILE A 36 6.69 7.47 -6.76
CA ILE A 36 7.55 6.31 -6.65
C ILE A 36 8.38 6.12 -7.92
N GLU A 37 7.77 6.28 -9.10
CA GLU A 37 8.48 6.25 -10.37
C GLU A 37 9.58 7.31 -10.44
N ALA A 38 9.26 8.56 -10.08
CA ALA A 38 10.23 9.66 -10.04
C ALA A 38 11.37 9.43 -9.03
N ASN A 39 11.15 8.59 -8.02
CA ASN A 39 12.13 8.19 -7.01
C ASN A 39 12.76 6.82 -7.30
N ASN A 40 12.81 6.36 -8.56
CA ASN A 40 13.46 5.10 -8.96
C ASN A 40 12.91 3.88 -8.21
N GLY A 41 11.60 3.84 -7.92
CA GLY A 41 10.99 2.72 -7.20
C GLY A 41 11.17 2.77 -5.68
N TYR A 42 11.42 3.96 -5.12
CA TYR A 42 11.42 4.23 -3.68
C TYR A 42 10.37 5.27 -3.33
N ILE A 43 9.92 5.30 -2.07
CA ILE A 43 8.92 6.29 -1.62
C ILE A 43 9.49 7.72 -1.60
N ALA A 44 10.79 7.88 -1.37
CA ALA A 44 11.42 9.20 -1.26
C ALA A 44 12.92 9.19 -1.60
N LEU A 45 13.44 10.37 -1.96
CA LEU A 45 14.87 10.67 -2.13
C LEU A 45 15.63 9.80 -3.15
N GLY A 46 14.92 9.08 -4.02
CA GLY A 46 15.53 8.17 -5.00
C GLY A 46 16.29 6.98 -4.40
N LYS A 47 16.08 6.65 -3.12
CA LYS A 47 16.85 5.61 -2.39
C LYS A 47 16.06 5.04 -1.22
N LEU A 48 16.55 3.95 -0.64
CA LEU A 48 15.97 3.32 0.55
C LEU A 48 15.87 4.31 1.73
N THR A 49 14.67 4.43 2.29
CA THR A 49 14.35 5.20 3.48
C THR A 49 13.41 4.40 4.39
N TRP A 50 13.16 4.90 5.61
CA TRP A 50 12.18 4.30 6.51
C TRP A 50 10.76 4.26 5.91
N ALA A 51 10.46 5.13 4.94
CA ALA A 51 9.14 5.19 4.31
C ALA A 51 8.85 3.94 3.47
N ASP A 52 9.86 3.32 2.87
CA ASP A 52 9.73 2.06 2.12
C ASP A 52 9.35 0.91 3.05
N PHE A 53 9.98 0.85 4.24
CA PHE A 53 9.65 -0.13 5.28
C PHE A 53 8.21 0.06 5.77
N PHE A 54 7.81 1.31 6.04
CA PHE A 54 6.44 1.61 6.46
C PHE A 54 5.44 1.19 5.38
N PHE A 55 5.65 1.62 4.14
CA PHE A 55 4.76 1.33 3.02
C PHE A 55 4.60 -0.17 2.80
N ALA A 56 5.70 -0.93 2.73
CA ALA A 56 5.65 -2.38 2.56
C ALA A 56 4.96 -3.09 3.73
N GLY A 57 5.18 -2.62 4.97
CA GLY A 57 4.56 -3.19 6.17
C GLY A 57 3.04 -2.99 6.24
N ILE A 58 2.51 -1.90 5.65
CA ILE A 58 1.07 -1.64 5.62
C ILE A 58 0.41 -2.04 4.29
N PHE A 59 1.16 -2.55 3.32
CA PHE A 59 0.67 -2.71 1.95
C PHE A 59 -0.53 -3.65 1.84
N ASP A 60 -0.47 -4.82 2.49
CA ASP A 60 -1.60 -5.76 2.49
C ASP A 60 -2.81 -5.18 3.21
N TYR A 61 -2.58 -4.42 4.28
CA TYR A 61 -3.64 -3.71 4.99
C TYR A 61 -4.28 -2.60 4.12
N LEU A 62 -3.50 -1.88 3.30
CA LEU A 62 -4.02 -0.92 2.32
C LEU A 62 -4.97 -1.61 1.33
N LYS A 63 -4.62 -2.79 0.79
CA LYS A 63 -5.49 -3.55 -0.13
C LYS A 63 -6.85 -3.87 0.50
N VAL A 64 -6.85 -4.32 1.75
CA VAL A 64 -8.08 -4.62 2.51
C VAL A 64 -8.92 -3.35 2.70
N MET A 65 -8.32 -2.25 3.14
CA MET A 65 -9.06 -1.00 3.39
C MET A 65 -9.63 -0.37 2.13
N LEU A 66 -8.84 -0.40 1.05
CA LEU A 66 -9.23 0.13 -0.25
C LEU A 66 -10.22 -0.78 -0.99
N ARG A 67 -10.40 -2.02 -0.53
CA ARG A 67 -11.13 -3.09 -1.23
C ARG A 67 -10.57 -3.30 -2.65
N MET A 68 -9.25 -3.25 -2.78
CA MET A 68 -8.51 -3.37 -4.04
C MET A 68 -7.46 -4.48 -3.89
N PRO A 69 -7.82 -5.76 -4.11
CA PRO A 69 -6.89 -6.87 -3.93
C PRO A 69 -5.73 -6.89 -4.94
N ASP A 70 -5.92 -6.24 -6.09
CA ASP A 70 -4.95 -6.15 -7.18
C ASP A 70 -4.30 -4.75 -7.27
N LEU A 71 -4.10 -4.08 -6.13
CA LEU A 71 -3.61 -2.70 -6.08
C LEU A 71 -2.28 -2.52 -6.83
N GLU A 72 -1.34 -3.44 -6.64
CA GLU A 72 -0.03 -3.48 -7.30
C GLU A 72 -0.11 -3.75 -8.81
N LYS A 73 -1.18 -4.37 -9.30
CA LYS A 73 -1.36 -4.55 -10.75
C LYS A 73 -1.83 -3.26 -11.41
N LYS A 74 -2.60 -2.45 -10.67
CA LYS A 74 -3.10 -1.15 -11.11
C LYS A 74 -2.04 -0.06 -11.01
N TYR A 75 -1.17 -0.15 -10.01
CA TYR A 75 -0.07 0.79 -9.74
C TYR A 75 1.25 0.01 -9.64
N PRO A 76 1.89 -0.33 -10.78
CA PRO A 76 3.06 -1.21 -10.81
C PRO A 76 4.25 -0.71 -10.00
N SER A 77 4.38 0.61 -9.82
CA SER A 77 5.49 1.17 -9.03
C SER A 77 5.42 0.75 -7.56
N TYR A 78 4.23 0.45 -7.03
CA TYR A 78 4.06 0.00 -5.65
C TYR A 78 4.74 -1.34 -5.43
N ARG A 79 4.73 -2.20 -6.47
CA ARG A 79 5.43 -3.48 -6.45
C ARG A 79 6.94 -3.29 -6.38
N LEU A 80 7.48 -2.25 -7.04
CA LEU A 80 8.91 -1.95 -7.01
C LEU A 80 9.41 -1.64 -5.60
N VAL A 81 8.66 -0.85 -4.83
CA VAL A 81 9.01 -0.54 -3.43
C VAL A 81 9.12 -1.82 -2.59
N ILE A 82 8.14 -2.70 -2.74
CA ILE A 82 8.09 -3.99 -2.04
C ILE A 82 9.27 -4.87 -2.47
N ASP A 83 9.47 -5.05 -3.77
CA ASP A 83 10.54 -5.91 -4.30
C ASP A 83 11.93 -5.37 -3.94
N HIS A 84 12.15 -4.06 -3.98
CA HIS A 84 13.39 -3.44 -3.53
C HIS A 84 13.64 -3.69 -2.04
N LEU A 85 12.64 -3.48 -1.19
CA LEU A 85 12.80 -3.70 0.25
C LEU A 85 13.07 -5.18 0.57
N TYR A 86 12.29 -6.08 -0.01
CA TYR A 86 12.46 -7.52 0.17
C TYR A 86 13.67 -8.09 -0.58
N SER A 87 14.41 -7.30 -1.38
CA SER A 87 15.72 -7.74 -1.88
C SER A 87 16.81 -7.72 -0.80
N ILE A 88 16.58 -7.01 0.31
CA ILE A 88 17.54 -6.88 1.42
C ILE A 88 17.56 -8.18 2.23
N PRO A 89 18.70 -8.89 2.35
CA PRO A 89 18.78 -10.19 3.01
C PRO A 89 18.26 -10.20 4.45
N ASP A 90 18.59 -9.17 5.23
CA ASP A 90 18.15 -9.06 6.63
C ASP A 90 16.64 -8.86 6.75
N VAL A 91 16.02 -8.12 5.81
CA VAL A 91 14.57 -7.95 5.76
C VAL A 91 13.88 -9.26 5.39
N GLN A 92 14.40 -10.00 4.40
CA GLN A 92 13.87 -11.32 4.08
C GLN A 92 13.97 -12.27 5.27
N LYS A 93 15.12 -12.28 5.95
CA LYS A 93 15.36 -13.12 7.12
C LYS A 93 14.39 -12.79 8.24
N TYR A 94 14.22 -11.50 8.56
CA TYR A 94 13.24 -11.05 9.55
C TYR A 94 11.82 -11.47 9.19
N SER A 95 11.41 -11.26 7.93
CA SER A 95 10.03 -11.52 7.49
C SER A 95 9.68 -13.01 7.46
N LYS A 96 10.62 -13.88 7.05
CA LYS A 96 10.43 -15.35 7.10
C LYS A 96 10.28 -15.87 8.53
N ASN A 97 10.95 -15.24 9.49
CA ASN A 97 10.81 -15.59 10.91
C ASN A 97 9.47 -15.12 11.51
N ILE A 98 8.74 -14.25 10.81
CA ILE A 98 7.42 -13.72 11.19
C ILE A 98 6.37 -14.26 10.23
N GLN A 99 6.51 -15.50 9.76
CA GLN A 99 5.37 -16.26 9.24
C GLN A 99 4.37 -16.51 10.38
N LEU A 100 3.74 -15.44 10.85
CA LEU A 100 2.40 -15.48 11.41
C LEU A 100 1.54 -15.97 10.25
N GLU A 101 0.86 -17.09 10.48
CA GLU A 101 -0.05 -17.74 9.55
C GLU A 101 -1.17 -16.80 9.10
N PHE A 102 -0.87 -15.85 8.21
CA PHE A 102 -1.89 -15.15 7.45
C PHE A 102 -2.13 -15.95 6.18
N ASN A 103 -2.72 -17.13 6.38
CA ASN A 103 -3.37 -17.89 5.32
C ASN A 103 -4.60 -17.09 4.88
N TYR A 104 -4.57 -16.55 3.66
CA TYR A 104 -5.75 -16.05 2.95
C TYR A 104 -6.12 -17.05 1.85
#